data_AF-A0A817XFZ3-F1
#
_entry.id   AF-A0A817XFZ3-F1
#
_cell.length_a   1.000
_cell.length_b   1.000
_cell.length_c   1.000
_cell.angle_alpha   90.00
_cell.angle_beta   90.00
_cell.angle_gamma   90.00
#
_symmetry.space_group_name_H-M   'P 1'
#
loop_
_entity.id
_entity.type
_entity.pdbx_description
1 polymer ?
#
loop_
_entity_poly.entity_id
_entity_poly.type
_entity_poly.pdbx_seq_one_letter_code
_entity_poly.pdbx_strand_id
1 'polypeptide(L)'
;MCRALPYTIQTVVYVQTWIRSTSEKISYYFVHAKPSVLFDNTSILGIFIKVVVHFLSLSIIQHKCTMFNTDLPIEQCSSMSNLIHLLAPYVNTLRKYCIKCKISIPYVSIADIAYLLVKNKSNEWTIAIDINVYSKHEQFRLFNSVKYGKNNPLVSSTFDKYQTRAQHRVLIPSFLGLSSI
;
A
#
# COMPACT_ATOMS: atom_id res chain seq x y z
N MET A 1 -36.45 16.74 -6.19
CA MET A 1 -36.16 16.09 -7.48
C MET A 1 -34.75 16.46 -7.92
N CYS A 2 -33.75 15.63 -7.60
CA CYS A 2 -32.37 15.85 -8.06
C CYS A 2 -32.14 15.04 -9.34
N ARG A 3 -31.87 15.75 -10.45
CA ARG A 3 -31.48 15.14 -11.73
C ARG A 3 -30.07 14.58 -11.60
N ALA A 4 -29.92 13.28 -11.86
CA ALA A 4 -28.61 12.66 -12.06
C ALA A 4 -28.03 13.11 -13.41
N LEU A 5 -26.80 13.63 -13.40
CA LEU A 5 -26.02 13.82 -14.61
C LEU A 5 -25.27 12.51 -14.94
N PRO A 6 -25.27 12.05 -16.20
CA PRO A 6 -24.63 10.81 -16.59
C PRO A 6 -23.18 11.09 -16.98
N TYR A 7 -22.29 11.22 -16.00
CA TYR A 7 -20.85 11.26 -16.28
C TYR A 7 -20.16 10.17 -15.47
N THR A 8 -19.92 9.05 -16.12
CA THR A 8 -18.95 8.06 -15.66
C THR A 8 -17.56 8.69 -15.82
N ILE A 9 -17.11 9.43 -14.82
CA ILE A 9 -15.72 9.89 -14.76
C ILE A 9 -14.88 8.63 -14.49
N GLN A 10 -14.36 8.02 -15.56
CA GLN A 10 -13.22 7.11 -15.46
C GLN A 10 -12.06 7.91 -14.87
N THR A 11 -11.95 7.85 -13.55
CA THR A 11 -10.82 8.45 -12.84
C THR A 11 -9.59 7.67 -13.24
N VAL A 12 -8.72 8.26 -14.06
CA VAL A 12 -7.39 7.69 -14.30
C VAL A 12 -6.57 7.95 -13.04
N VAL A 13 -6.41 6.89 -12.26
CA VAL A 13 -5.52 6.83 -11.11
C VAL A 13 -4.12 6.55 -11.63
N TYR A 14 -3.17 7.44 -11.36
CA TYR A 14 -1.77 7.25 -11.72
C TYR A 14 -0.97 6.89 -10.48
N VAL A 15 -0.28 5.74 -10.53
CA VAL A 15 0.64 5.30 -9.47
C VAL A 15 2.03 5.27 -10.08
N GLN A 16 2.90 6.19 -9.68
CA GLN A 16 4.31 6.13 -9.98
C GLN A 16 4.97 5.21 -8.96
N THR A 17 5.77 4.26 -9.43
CA THR A 17 6.45 3.29 -8.56
C THR A 17 7.95 3.45 -8.69
N TRP A 18 8.62 3.74 -7.58
CA TRP A 18 10.08 3.71 -7.51
C TRP A 18 10.56 2.51 -6.73
N ILE A 19 11.67 1.95 -7.15
CA ILE A 19 12.30 0.81 -6.52
C ILE A 19 13.68 1.18 -6.01
N ARG A 20 14.00 0.66 -4.83
CA ARG A 20 15.35 0.50 -4.33
C ARG A 20 15.49 -0.94 -3.87
N SER A 21 16.27 -1.72 -4.59
CA SER A 21 16.61 -3.08 -4.21
C SER A 21 18.10 -3.19 -3.89
N THR A 22 18.41 -3.87 -2.80
CA THR A 22 19.75 -4.33 -2.42
C THR A 22 19.65 -5.82 -2.09
N SER A 23 20.77 -6.54 -2.03
CA SER A 23 20.80 -7.95 -1.63
C SER A 23 20.09 -8.23 -0.29
N GLU A 24 20.04 -7.24 0.61
CA GLU A 24 19.44 -7.38 1.94
C GLU A 24 18.02 -6.82 2.08
N LYS A 25 17.57 -5.97 1.14
CA LYS A 25 16.32 -5.22 1.31
C LYS A 25 15.76 -4.80 -0.04
N ILE A 26 14.47 -5.07 -0.23
CA ILE A 26 13.66 -4.49 -1.29
C ILE A 26 12.83 -3.36 -0.66
N SER A 27 12.78 -2.21 -1.32
CA SER A 27 12.00 -1.05 -0.90
C SER A 27 11.29 -0.47 -2.12
N TYR A 28 9.98 -0.32 -2.02
CA TYR A 28 9.16 0.32 -3.03
C TYR A 28 8.59 1.62 -2.46
N TYR A 29 8.49 2.63 -3.31
CA TYR A 29 7.83 3.88 -3.02
C TYR A 29 6.73 4.04 -4.05
N PHE A 30 5.49 4.21 -3.57
CA PHE A 30 4.33 4.42 -4.41
C PHE A 30 3.88 5.87 -4.23
N VAL A 31 3.89 6.63 -5.32
CA VAL A 31 3.35 7.99 -5.32
C VAL A 31 2.11 8.01 -6.19
N HIS A 32 1.00 8.41 -5.58
CA HIS A 32 -0.30 8.41 -6.21
C HIS A 32 -0.66 9.82 -6.65
N ALA A 33 -0.57 10.07 -7.95
CA ALA A 33 -0.93 11.35 -8.55
C ALA A 33 -2.37 11.25 -9.09
N LYS A 34 -3.34 11.76 -8.34
CA LYS A 34 -4.73 11.89 -8.82
C LYS A 34 -5.01 13.36 -9.12
N PRO A 35 -5.40 13.72 -10.35
CA PRO A 35 -5.81 15.08 -10.65
C PRO A 35 -6.96 15.48 -9.70
N SER A 36 -6.80 16.60 -9.02
CA SER A 36 -7.83 17.24 -8.18
C SER A 36 -8.19 16.54 -6.86
N VAL A 37 -7.42 15.56 -6.39
CA VAL A 37 -7.60 14.99 -5.05
C VAL A 37 -6.26 14.98 -4.31
N LEU A 38 -6.22 15.68 -3.19
CA LEU A 38 -5.08 15.78 -2.30
C LEU A 38 -5.55 15.50 -0.87
N PHE A 39 -4.68 14.90 -0.06
CA PHE A 39 -4.87 14.87 1.38
C PHE A 39 -4.30 16.17 1.96
N ASP A 40 -4.97 16.76 2.96
CA ASP A 40 -4.54 18.04 3.54
C ASP A 40 -3.13 17.96 4.15
N ASN A 41 -2.74 16.80 4.68
CA ASN A 41 -1.39 16.54 5.15
C ASN A 41 -1.08 15.02 5.18
N THR A 42 0.21 14.71 5.34
CA THR A 42 0.72 13.33 5.42
C THR A 42 0.17 12.56 6.61
N SER A 43 -0.13 13.22 7.74
CA SER A 43 -0.68 12.56 8.93
C SER A 43 -2.09 12.03 8.69
N ILE A 44 -2.95 12.77 7.98
CA ILE A 44 -4.30 12.30 7.60
C ILE A 44 -4.19 11.11 6.64
N LEU A 45 -3.27 11.18 5.66
CA LEU A 45 -2.99 10.03 4.79
C LEU A 45 -2.53 8.81 5.60
N GLY A 46 -1.67 9.00 6.61
CA GLY A 46 -1.24 7.95 7.51
C GLY A 46 -2.39 7.31 8.29
N ILE A 47 -3.31 8.12 8.82
CA ILE A 47 -4.52 7.64 9.50
C ILE A 47 -5.40 6.86 8.52
N PHE A 48 -5.64 7.38 7.32
CA PHE A 48 -6.41 6.70 6.30
C PHE A 48 -5.82 5.33 5.95
N ILE A 49 -4.51 5.26 5.70
CA ILE A 49 -3.81 4.01 5.41
C ILE A 49 -3.93 3.03 6.59
N LYS A 50 -3.75 3.50 7.84
CA LYS A 50 -3.94 2.66 9.03
C LYS A 50 -5.34 2.04 9.07
N VAL A 51 -6.38 2.84 8.84
CA VAL A 51 -7.78 2.39 8.83
C VAL A 51 -8.02 1.35 7.73
N VAL A 52 -7.54 1.62 6.51
CA VAL A 52 -7.68 0.68 5.38
C VAL A 52 -6.99 -0.64 5.68
N VAL A 53 -5.74 -0.62 6.12
CA VAL A 53 -4.98 -1.84 6.43
C VAL A 53 -5.62 -2.62 7.59
N HIS A 54 -6.18 -1.92 8.57
CA HIS A 54 -6.87 -2.54 9.69
C HIS A 54 -8.14 -3.23 9.21
N PHE A 55 -8.95 -2.55 8.39
CA PHE A 55 -10.14 -3.10 7.77
C PHE A 55 -9.84 -4.34 6.90
N LEU A 56 -8.77 -4.29 6.11
CA LEU A 56 -8.32 -5.42 5.29
C LEU A 56 -7.94 -6.63 6.16
N SER A 57 -7.22 -6.40 7.26
CA SER A 57 -6.82 -7.44 8.21
C SER A 57 -8.03 -8.06 8.89
N LEU A 58 -9.01 -7.24 9.32
CA LEU A 58 -10.29 -7.72 9.87
C LEU A 58 -11.06 -8.56 8.87
N SER A 59 -11.07 -8.17 7.59
CA SER A 59 -11.75 -8.92 6.52
C SER A 59 -11.18 -10.35 6.38
N ILE A 60 -9.87 -10.52 6.57
CA ILE A 60 -9.26 -11.85 6.59
C ILE A 60 -9.73 -12.66 7.80
N ILE A 61 -9.75 -12.06 9.00
CA ILE A 61 -10.17 -12.76 10.22
C ILE A 61 -11.64 -13.16 10.12
N GLN A 62 -12.51 -12.26 9.65
CA GLN A 62 -13.91 -12.57 9.41
C GLN A 62 -14.07 -13.74 8.42
N HIS A 63 -13.34 -13.71 7.30
CA HIS A 63 -13.35 -14.82 6.33
C HIS A 63 -12.93 -16.15 6.97
N LYS A 64 -11.86 -16.13 7.77
CA LYS A 64 -11.41 -17.30 8.53
C LYS A 64 -12.52 -17.80 9.46
N CYS A 65 -13.12 -16.91 10.25
CA CYS A 65 -14.20 -17.24 11.17
C CYS A 65 -15.39 -17.91 10.46
N THR A 66 -15.79 -17.38 9.29
CA THR A 66 -16.84 -17.98 8.46
C THR A 66 -16.43 -19.35 7.91
N MET A 67 -15.19 -19.52 7.45
CA MET A 67 -14.71 -20.78 6.87
C MET A 67 -14.59 -21.91 7.90
N PHE A 68 -14.24 -21.57 9.14
CA PHE A 68 -14.04 -22.54 10.23
C PHE A 68 -15.20 -22.60 11.23
N ASN A 69 -16.28 -21.84 10.98
CA ASN A 69 -17.44 -21.72 11.86
C ASN A 69 -17.04 -21.39 13.31
N THR A 70 -16.12 -20.44 13.47
CA THR A 70 -15.63 -19.96 14.77
C THR A 70 -16.00 -18.51 14.97
N ASP A 71 -16.29 -18.12 16.21
CA ASP A 71 -16.60 -16.72 16.53
C ASP A 71 -15.43 -15.77 16.29
N LEU A 72 -15.75 -14.50 16.03
CA LEU A 72 -14.77 -13.44 15.88
C LEU A 72 -14.24 -13.04 17.27
N PRO A 73 -12.93 -13.11 17.53
CA PRO A 73 -12.37 -12.70 18.81
C PRO A 73 -12.27 -11.16 18.87
N ILE A 74 -13.41 -10.48 19.11
CA ILE A 74 -13.56 -9.02 19.02
C ILE A 74 -12.53 -8.29 19.90
N GLU A 75 -12.30 -8.76 21.12
CA GLU A 75 -11.36 -8.13 22.06
C GLU A 75 -9.91 -8.13 21.55
N GLN A 76 -9.54 -9.19 20.83
CA GLN A 76 -8.21 -9.36 20.24
C GLN A 76 -8.07 -8.60 18.91
N CYS A 77 -9.14 -8.00 18.39
CA CYS A 77 -9.13 -7.21 17.17
C CYS A 77 -8.85 -5.71 17.40
N SER A 78 -8.57 -5.31 18.64
CA SER A 78 -8.40 -3.91 19.08
C SER A 78 -7.15 -3.21 18.56
N SER A 79 -6.07 -3.96 18.24
CA SER A 79 -4.81 -3.39 17.77
C SER A 79 -4.27 -4.11 16.55
N MET A 80 -3.50 -3.40 15.71
CA MET A 80 -2.88 -4.01 14.54
C MET A 80 -1.92 -5.16 14.91
N SER A 81 -1.19 -5.01 16.01
CA SER A 81 -0.28 -6.06 16.50
C SER A 81 -1.05 -7.36 16.77
N ASN A 82 -2.18 -7.25 17.49
CA ASN A 82 -2.99 -8.41 17.82
C ASN A 82 -3.58 -9.08 16.57
N LEU A 83 -4.03 -8.28 15.58
CA LEU A 83 -4.50 -8.81 14.30
C LEU A 83 -3.41 -9.59 13.56
N ILE A 84 -2.18 -9.06 13.53
CA ILE A 84 -1.04 -9.75 12.90
C ILE A 84 -0.74 -11.06 13.63
N HIS A 85 -0.71 -11.06 14.95
CA HIS A 85 -0.49 -12.27 15.75
C HIS A 85 -1.57 -13.35 15.50
N LEU A 86 -2.83 -12.94 15.37
CA LEU A 86 -3.94 -13.84 15.04
C LEU A 86 -3.83 -14.44 13.63
N LEU A 87 -3.32 -13.67 12.67
CA LEU A 87 -3.20 -14.07 11.28
C LEU A 87 -1.92 -14.87 10.99
N ALA A 88 -0.85 -14.62 11.73
CA ALA A 88 0.49 -15.17 11.53
C ALA A 88 0.54 -16.69 11.23
N PRO A 89 -0.18 -17.56 11.96
CA PRO A 89 -0.16 -19.01 11.70
C PRO A 89 -0.79 -19.40 10.35
N TYR A 90 -1.66 -18.55 9.80
CA TYR A 90 -2.51 -18.87 8.65
C TYR A 90 -2.04 -18.21 7.36
N VAL A 91 -1.12 -17.25 7.42
CA VAL A 91 -0.69 -16.44 6.26
C VAL A 91 -0.33 -17.30 5.04
N ASN A 92 0.46 -18.36 5.23
CA ASN A 92 0.88 -19.22 4.13
C ASN A 92 -0.27 -20.04 3.53
N THR A 93 -1.18 -20.51 4.37
CA THR A 93 -2.40 -21.21 3.95
C THR A 93 -3.30 -20.29 3.13
N LEU A 94 -3.53 -19.06 3.63
CA LEU A 94 -4.34 -18.05 2.95
C LEU A 94 -3.78 -17.69 1.58
N ARG A 95 -2.46 -17.48 1.47
CA ARG A 95 -1.80 -17.20 0.19
C ARG A 95 -2.00 -18.31 -0.84
N LYS A 96 -1.90 -19.57 -0.40
CA LYS A 96 -1.96 -20.72 -1.30
C LYS A 96 -3.38 -21.05 -1.74
N TYR A 97 -4.35 -20.98 -0.83
CA TYR A 97 -5.69 -21.53 -1.07
C TYR A 97 -6.78 -20.45 -1.28
N CYS A 98 -6.55 -19.20 -0.87
CA CYS A 98 -7.57 -18.16 -0.91
C CYS A 98 -7.42 -17.17 -2.08
N ILE A 99 -6.79 -17.61 -3.19
CA ILE A 99 -6.58 -16.79 -4.40
C ILE A 99 -7.92 -16.40 -5.06
N LYS A 100 -8.94 -17.26 -4.95
CA LYS A 100 -10.29 -17.02 -5.49
C LYS A 100 -11.27 -16.45 -4.44
N CYS A 101 -10.88 -16.38 -3.17
CA CYS A 101 -11.72 -15.84 -2.10
C CYS A 101 -11.76 -14.32 -2.23
N LYS A 102 -12.84 -13.78 -2.76
CA LYS A 102 -13.03 -12.33 -2.90
C LYS A 102 -13.60 -11.73 -1.61
N ILE A 103 -13.18 -10.52 -1.30
CA ILE A 103 -13.81 -9.69 -0.27
C ILE A 103 -14.73 -8.65 -0.91
N SER A 104 -15.32 -7.79 -0.08
CA SER A 104 -16.16 -6.65 -0.51
C SER A 104 -15.41 -5.64 -1.41
N ILE A 105 -14.08 -5.67 -1.42
CA ILE A 105 -13.26 -4.83 -2.29
C ILE A 105 -13.12 -5.49 -3.67
N PRO A 106 -13.53 -4.79 -4.75
CA PRO A 106 -13.42 -5.33 -6.11
C PRO A 106 -11.99 -5.71 -6.46
N TYR A 107 -11.83 -6.87 -7.10
CA TYR A 107 -10.55 -7.37 -7.64
C TYR A 107 -9.46 -7.63 -6.60
N VAL A 108 -9.79 -7.67 -5.30
CA VAL A 108 -8.85 -8.03 -4.23
C VAL A 108 -9.28 -9.36 -3.62
N SER A 109 -8.39 -10.35 -3.66
CA SER A 109 -8.57 -11.63 -2.97
C SER A 109 -7.99 -11.60 -1.56
N ILE A 110 -8.44 -12.52 -0.71
CA ILE A 110 -7.86 -12.76 0.61
C ILE A 110 -6.37 -13.09 0.51
N ALA A 111 -5.94 -13.82 -0.53
CA ALA A 111 -4.53 -14.10 -0.77
C ALA A 111 -3.72 -12.81 -1.01
N ASP A 112 -4.25 -11.86 -1.80
CA ASP A 112 -3.60 -10.58 -2.07
C ASP A 112 -3.34 -9.79 -0.78
N ILE A 113 -4.32 -9.77 0.13
CA ILE A 113 -4.18 -9.11 1.43
C ILE A 113 -3.16 -9.86 2.30
N ALA A 114 -3.15 -11.20 2.27
CA ALA A 114 -2.18 -12.00 3.02
C ALA A 114 -0.74 -11.77 2.54
N TYR A 115 -0.51 -11.29 1.31
CA TYR A 115 0.81 -10.86 0.83
C TYR A 115 1.29 -9.55 1.48
N LEU A 116 0.40 -8.75 2.08
CA LEU A 116 0.80 -7.57 2.86
C LEU A 116 1.50 -7.94 4.17
N LEU A 117 1.28 -9.15 4.71
CA LEU A 117 1.93 -9.60 5.94
C LEU A 117 3.29 -10.21 5.63
N VAL A 118 4.39 -9.67 6.13
CA VAL A 118 5.75 -10.14 5.83
C VAL A 118 6.51 -10.42 7.11
N LYS A 119 7.59 -11.19 7.02
CA LYS A 119 8.50 -11.38 8.15
C LYS A 119 9.58 -10.31 8.11
N ASN A 120 9.85 -9.69 9.26
CA ASN A 120 10.95 -8.74 9.43
C ASN A 120 12.30 -9.49 9.57
N LYS A 121 13.39 -8.73 9.78
CA LYS A 121 14.74 -9.30 10.00
C LYS A 121 14.81 -10.20 11.25
N SER A 122 13.96 -9.95 12.25
CA SER A 122 13.84 -10.75 13.47
C SER A 122 12.92 -11.96 13.31
N ASN A 123 12.47 -12.29 12.09
CA ASN A 123 11.55 -13.39 11.78
C ASN A 123 10.13 -13.22 12.38
N GLU A 124 9.78 -12.00 12.80
CA GLU A 124 8.45 -11.66 13.32
C GLU A 124 7.55 -11.17 12.20
N TRP A 125 6.25 -11.50 12.27
CA TRP A 125 5.27 -11.02 11.30
C TRP A 125 4.98 -9.53 11.50
N THR A 126 4.92 -8.80 10.39
CA THR A 126 4.62 -7.37 10.33
C THR A 126 3.89 -7.05 9.02
N ILE A 127 3.51 -5.80 8.81
CA ILE A 127 2.91 -5.33 7.56
C ILE A 127 4.00 -4.76 6.65
N ALA A 128 3.93 -5.04 5.36
CA ALA A 128 4.88 -4.59 4.34
C ALA A 128 4.85 -3.07 4.12
N ILE A 129 3.73 -2.43 4.48
CA ILE A 129 3.53 -0.99 4.40
C ILE A 129 4.17 -0.33 5.62
N ASP A 130 5.17 0.51 5.39
CA ASP A 130 5.77 1.33 6.45
C ASP A 130 4.84 2.50 6.77
N ILE A 131 4.14 2.39 7.89
CA ILE A 131 3.15 3.39 8.33
C ILE A 131 3.83 4.57 9.05
N ASN A 132 5.06 4.41 9.52
CA ASN A 132 5.73 5.42 10.33
C ASN A 132 6.20 6.63 9.49
N VAL A 133 6.30 6.47 8.17
CA VAL A 133 6.67 7.54 7.24
C VAL A 133 5.61 8.65 7.11
N TYR A 134 4.44 8.47 7.70
CA TYR A 134 3.34 9.44 7.65
C TYR A 134 3.30 10.36 8.89
N SER A 135 4.43 10.55 9.56
CA SER A 135 4.55 11.42 10.73
C SER A 135 4.74 12.90 10.32
N LYS A 136 4.60 13.82 11.30
CA LYS A 136 4.74 15.25 11.05
C LYS A 136 6.21 15.58 10.78
N HIS A 137 6.51 16.27 9.68
CA HIS A 137 7.87 16.66 9.24
C HIS A 137 8.76 15.51 8.74
N GLU A 138 8.18 14.40 8.29
CA GLU A 138 8.95 13.32 7.67
C GLU A 138 9.70 13.78 6.41
N GLN A 139 10.94 13.33 6.29
CA GLN A 139 11.76 13.60 5.12
C GLN A 139 11.65 12.41 4.16
N PHE A 140 10.87 12.59 3.10
CA PHE A 140 10.86 11.65 2.00
C PHE A 140 12.11 11.82 1.15
N ARG A 141 12.71 10.69 0.78
CA ARG A 141 13.89 10.67 -0.07
C ARG A 141 13.50 11.03 -1.51
N LEU A 142 14.19 12.01 -2.08
CA LEU A 142 13.94 12.47 -3.45
C LEU A 142 14.34 11.43 -4.50
N PHE A 143 13.68 11.48 -5.66
CA PHE A 143 14.04 10.70 -6.83
C PHE A 143 15.52 10.91 -7.22
N ASN A 144 16.20 9.84 -7.66
CA ASN A 144 17.64 9.79 -7.98
C ASN A 144 18.61 10.18 -6.84
N SER A 145 18.15 10.60 -5.66
CA SER A 145 19.03 10.89 -4.53
C SER A 145 19.63 9.63 -3.92
N VAL A 146 20.76 9.73 -3.22
CA VAL A 146 21.41 8.66 -2.42
C VAL A 146 21.37 8.93 -0.92
N LYS A 147 21.26 7.88 -0.09
CA LYS A 147 21.50 8.05 1.36
C LYS A 147 22.99 8.29 1.57
N TYR A 148 23.33 9.15 2.53
CA TYR A 148 24.72 9.39 2.90
C TYR A 148 25.46 8.06 3.19
N GLY A 149 26.64 7.89 2.60
CA GLY A 149 27.43 6.66 2.72
C GLY A 149 26.87 5.44 1.96
N LYS A 150 25.88 5.59 1.08
CA LYS A 150 25.35 4.49 0.26
C LYS A 150 25.34 4.87 -1.22
N ASN A 151 25.61 3.89 -2.08
CA ASN A 151 25.56 4.06 -3.54
C ASN A 151 24.37 3.27 -4.14
N ASN A 152 23.14 3.67 -3.79
CA ASN A 152 21.94 2.98 -4.26
C ASN A 152 20.78 3.96 -4.49
N PRO A 153 20.78 4.71 -5.60
CA PRO A 153 19.80 5.76 -5.86
C PRO A 153 18.36 5.22 -5.89
N LEU A 154 17.40 6.11 -5.64
CA LEU A 154 15.98 5.81 -5.82
C LEU A 154 15.64 5.96 -7.30
N VAL A 155 15.27 4.87 -7.97
CA VAL A 155 15.06 4.85 -9.43
C VAL A 155 13.65 4.36 -9.77
N SER A 156 13.19 4.63 -11.00
CA SER A 156 11.88 4.14 -11.45
C SER A 156 11.86 2.61 -11.50
N SER A 157 10.75 2.03 -11.08
CA SER A 157 10.53 0.59 -11.14
C SER A 157 10.33 0.14 -12.58
N THR A 158 10.85 -1.03 -12.94
CA THR A 158 10.57 -1.66 -14.24
C THR A 158 9.09 -2.05 -14.42
N PHE A 159 8.34 -2.09 -13.31
CA PHE A 159 6.89 -2.35 -13.30
C PHE A 159 6.06 -1.06 -13.27
N ASP A 160 6.69 0.10 -13.39
CA ASP A 160 5.99 1.38 -13.39
C ASP A 160 5.08 1.47 -14.63
N LYS A 161 3.78 1.64 -14.40
CA LYS A 161 2.78 1.81 -15.46
C LYS A 161 2.48 3.28 -15.73
N TYR A 162 3.17 4.19 -15.05
CA TYR A 162 3.02 5.62 -15.27
C TYR A 162 3.58 6.04 -16.63
N GLN A 163 2.70 6.28 -17.59
CA GLN A 163 3.04 6.96 -18.84
C GLN A 163 2.56 8.41 -18.74
N THR A 164 3.50 9.36 -18.74
CA THR A 164 3.14 10.77 -18.86
C THR A 164 2.51 10.99 -20.24
N ARG A 165 1.33 11.61 -20.28
CA ARG A 165 0.85 12.19 -21.55
C ARG A 165 1.84 13.29 -21.92
N ALA A 166 2.66 13.02 -22.93
CA ALA A 166 3.67 13.93 -23.45
C ALA A 166 3.04 15.20 -24.03
N GLN A 167 2.66 16.14 -23.17
CA GLN A 167 2.28 17.50 -23.54
C GLN A 167 2.87 18.46 -22.53
N HIS A 168 4.20 18.53 -22.53
CA HIS A 168 5.02 19.74 -22.49
C HIS A 168 6.45 19.27 -22.25
N ARG A 169 7.35 19.59 -23.18
CA ARG A 169 8.78 19.30 -23.12
C ARG A 169 9.40 20.05 -21.94
N VAL A 170 9.28 19.49 -20.74
CA VAL A 170 10.15 19.75 -19.62
C VAL A 170 10.97 18.49 -19.45
N LEU A 171 12.29 18.64 -19.41
CA LEU A 171 13.27 17.55 -19.36
C LEU A 171 12.80 16.45 -18.39
N ILE A 172 12.77 15.20 -18.87
CA ILE A 172 12.22 14.02 -18.16
C ILE A 172 12.70 13.88 -16.70
N PRO A 173 13.93 14.28 -16.31
CA PRO A 173 14.35 14.28 -14.89
C PRO A 173 13.59 15.27 -14.00
N SER A 174 13.22 16.46 -14.50
CA SER A 174 12.54 17.48 -13.70
C SER A 174 11.06 17.17 -13.48
N PHE A 175 10.38 16.50 -14.41
CA PHE A 175 8.99 16.09 -14.21
C PHE A 175 8.86 14.90 -13.25
N LEU A 176 9.77 13.92 -13.33
CA LEU A 176 9.85 12.81 -12.36
C LEU A 176 10.25 13.30 -10.96
N GLY A 177 11.05 14.38 -10.89
CA GLY A 177 11.36 15.08 -9.65
C GLY A 177 10.16 15.83 -9.07
N LEU A 178 9.36 16.49 -9.90
CA LEU A 178 8.16 17.22 -9.45
C LEU A 178 7.00 16.29 -9.09
N SER A 179 6.83 15.17 -9.78
CA SER A 179 5.88 14.13 -9.38
C SER A 179 6.34 13.36 -8.14
N SER A 180 7.57 13.61 -7.67
CA SER A 180 8.11 13.03 -6.45
C SER A 180 7.99 13.88 -5.19
N ILE A 181 7.52 15.12 -5.35
CA ILE A 181 7.30 16.11 -4.28
C ILE A 181 5.79 16.26 -4.08
#